data_AF-A0A358M9E5-F1
#
_entry.id   AF-A0A358M9E5-F1
#
_cell.length_a   1.000
_cell.length_b   1.000
_cell.length_c   1.000
_cell.angle_alpha   90.00
_cell.angle_beta   90.00
_cell.angle_gamma   90.00
#
_symmetry.space_group_name_H-M   'P 1'
#
loop_
_entity.id
_entity.type
_entity.pdbx_description
1 polymer ?
#
loop_
_entity_poly.entity_id
_entity_poly.type
_entity_poly.pdbx_seq_one_letter_code
_entity_poly.pdbx_strand_id
1 'polypeptide(L)'
;AQQLPVDKLLLDTFAEGKDMYGGTGKVMNYDLIPKEGIIKPFFIAGGLHSKNIKEITEKVHPYGIDISSGIETDGYKDLKKMKEIMQITGGRHE
;
A
#
# COMPACT_ATOMS: atom_id res chain seq x y z
N ALA A 1 -0.39 10.76 15.29
CA ALA A 1 -1.27 10.39 14.17
C ALA A 1 -2.72 10.16 14.59
N GLN A 2 -2.99 9.29 15.58
CA GLN A 2 -4.38 8.91 15.94
C GLN A 2 -5.26 10.07 16.46
N GLN A 3 -4.67 11.12 17.02
CA GLN A 3 -5.38 12.30 17.53
C GLN A 3 -5.68 13.37 16.45
N LEU A 4 -5.20 13.20 15.22
CA LEU A 4 -5.44 14.18 14.15
C LEU A 4 -6.95 14.27 13.85
N PRO A 5 -7.54 15.46 13.64
CA PRO A 5 -8.97 15.64 13.39
C PRO A 5 -9.34 15.31 11.94
N VAL A 6 -9.09 14.07 11.53
CA VAL A 6 -9.34 13.54 10.17
C VAL A 6 -10.10 12.22 10.25
N ASP A 7 -10.86 11.90 9.21
CA ASP A 7 -11.65 10.65 9.14
C ASP A 7 -10.76 9.41 9.04
N LYS A 8 -9.69 9.48 8.23
CA LYS A 8 -8.79 8.37 7.93
C LYS A 8 -7.36 8.86 7.77
N LEU A 9 -6.41 7.97 8.01
CA LEU A 9 -4.98 8.23 7.78
C LEU A 9 -4.56 7.65 6.43
N LEU A 10 -3.60 8.28 5.75
CA LEU A 10 -2.85 7.68 4.65
C LEU A 10 -1.43 7.45 5.15
N LEU A 11 -1.00 6.20 5.22
CA LEU A 11 0.37 5.84 5.55
C LEU A 11 1.12 5.61 4.25
N ASP A 12 1.86 6.63 3.81
CA ASP A 12 2.66 6.56 2.59
C ASP A 12 4.08 6.09 2.93
N THR A 13 4.49 5.03 2.26
CA THR A 13 5.64 4.22 2.66
C THR A 13 6.79 4.28 1.67
N PHE A 14 6.86 5.36 0.88
CA PHE A 14 7.93 5.56 -0.10
C PHE A 14 9.31 5.61 0.57
N ALA A 15 10.18 4.65 0.22
CA ALA A 15 11.58 4.67 0.65
C ALA A 15 12.34 5.75 -0.15
N GLU A 16 12.97 6.70 0.55
CA GLU A 16 13.83 7.71 -0.07
C GLU A 16 14.96 7.06 -0.89
N GLY A 17 15.11 7.53 -2.13
CA GLY A 17 16.21 7.22 -3.04
C GLY A 17 16.07 8.09 -4.28
N LYS A 18 16.76 9.24 -4.27
CA LYS A 18 16.59 10.36 -5.21
C LYS A 18 16.98 10.07 -6.67
N ASP A 19 17.44 8.86 -6.99
CA ASP A 19 18.12 8.54 -8.26
C ASP A 19 17.74 7.18 -8.88
N MET A 20 16.54 6.62 -8.71
CA MET A 20 16.27 5.29 -9.29
C MET A 20 14.87 5.13 -9.91
N TYR A 21 14.80 5.29 -11.23
CA TYR A 21 13.89 4.52 -12.08
C TYR A 21 14.23 3.02 -11.89
N GLY A 22 13.48 2.33 -11.03
CA GLY A 22 13.67 0.90 -10.77
C GLY A 22 13.54 0.56 -9.28
N GLY A 23 12.60 -0.32 -8.95
CA GLY A 23 12.30 -0.73 -7.58
C GLY A 23 13.53 -1.27 -6.84
N THR A 24 13.85 -0.70 -5.69
CA THR A 24 14.98 -1.08 -4.84
C THR A 24 14.75 -2.37 -4.04
N GLY A 25 13.59 -3.00 -4.17
CA GLY A 25 13.22 -4.20 -3.39
C GLY A 25 13.08 -3.96 -1.88
N LYS A 26 13.27 -2.73 -1.38
CA LYS A 26 13.07 -2.38 0.02
C LYS A 26 11.62 -2.00 0.25
N VAL A 27 10.82 -3.03 0.48
CA VAL A 27 9.50 -2.96 1.09
C VAL A 27 9.61 -2.21 2.42
N MET A 28 8.62 -1.36 2.75
CA MET A 28 8.59 -0.64 4.03
C MET A 28 8.85 -1.62 5.18
N ASN A 29 9.56 -1.17 6.20
CA ASN A 29 9.56 -1.87 7.47
C ASN A 29 8.18 -1.71 8.14
N TYR A 30 7.21 -2.53 7.73
CA TYR A 30 5.89 -2.58 8.34
C TYR A 30 5.92 -3.00 9.83
N ASP A 31 7.08 -3.39 10.37
CA ASP A 31 7.26 -3.57 11.82
C ASP A 31 7.18 -2.25 12.60
N LEU A 32 7.22 -1.10 11.92
CA LEU A 32 6.95 0.21 12.52
C LEU A 32 5.48 0.42 12.86
N ILE A 33 4.57 -0.38 12.27
CA ILE A 33 3.17 -0.36 12.64
C ILE A 33 3.07 -1.06 14.01
N PRO A 34 2.52 -0.39 15.04
CA PRO A 34 2.41 -0.96 16.38
C PRO A 34 1.70 -2.31 16.32
N LYS A 35 2.17 -3.29 17.10
CA LYS A 35 1.55 -4.63 17.18
C LYS A 35 0.16 -4.55 17.77
N GLU A 36 -0.08 -3.53 18.60
CA GLU A 36 -1.36 -3.18 19.19
C GLU A 36 -2.35 -2.64 18.14
N GLY A 37 -1.87 -2.39 16.91
CA GLY A 37 -2.65 -1.89 15.79
C GLY A 37 -2.78 -0.36 15.79
N ILE A 38 -3.39 0.14 14.72
CA ILE A 38 -3.79 1.55 14.59
C ILE A 38 -5.31 1.59 14.74
N ILE A 39 -5.82 2.36 15.72
CA ILE A 39 -7.26 2.40 16.03
C ILE A 39 -8.00 3.20 14.96
N LYS A 40 -7.41 4.31 14.51
CA LYS A 40 -7.99 5.12 13.43
C LYS A 40 -7.89 4.38 12.09
N PRO A 41 -8.98 4.25 11.32
CA PRO A 41 -8.94 3.62 9.99
C PRO A 41 -7.89 4.28 9.10
N PHE A 42 -7.14 3.47 8.37
CA PHE A 42 -6.02 3.96 7.57
C PHE A 42 -5.89 3.23 6.23
N PHE A 43 -5.47 3.98 5.22
CA PHE A 43 -4.99 3.45 3.96
C PHE A 43 -3.49 3.24 4.03
N ILE A 44 -2.99 2.24 3.29
CA ILE A 44 -1.56 2.06 3.07
C ILE A 44 -1.21 2.35 1.61
N ALA A 45 -0.12 3.08 1.40
CA ALA A 45 0.36 3.53 0.09
C ALA A 45 1.87 3.36 -0.05
N GLY A 46 2.39 3.50 -1.26
CA GLY A 46 3.84 3.54 -1.51
C GLY A 46 4.45 2.15 -1.78
N GLY A 47 4.95 1.95 -3.00
CA GLY A 47 5.70 0.73 -3.37
C GLY A 47 4.87 -0.56 -3.45
N LEU A 48 3.54 -0.48 -3.39
CA LEU A 48 2.66 -1.64 -3.46
C LEU A 48 2.57 -2.17 -4.90
N HIS A 49 2.59 -3.50 -5.06
CA HIS A 49 2.47 -4.21 -6.33
C HIS A 49 2.01 -5.66 -6.10
N SER A 50 1.70 -6.41 -7.15
CA SER A 50 1.09 -7.75 -7.02
C SER A 50 1.90 -8.74 -6.20
N LYS A 51 3.24 -8.59 -6.17
CA LYS A 51 4.11 -9.49 -5.38
C LYS A 51 4.15 -9.24 -3.88
N ASN A 52 3.76 -8.05 -3.38
CA ASN A 52 3.87 -7.71 -1.94
C ASN A 52 2.52 -7.40 -1.29
N ILE A 53 1.53 -6.97 -2.08
CA ILE A 53 0.27 -6.42 -1.55
C ILE A 53 -0.46 -7.40 -0.63
N LYS A 54 -0.47 -8.70 -0.96
CA LYS A 54 -1.13 -9.73 -0.15
C LYS A 54 -0.55 -9.80 1.26
N GLU A 55 0.75 -10.06 1.35
CA GLU A 55 1.47 -10.17 2.62
C GLU A 55 1.29 -8.92 3.49
N ILE A 56 1.37 -7.74 2.87
CA ILE A 56 1.24 -6.46 3.57
C ILE A 56 -0.16 -6.32 4.14
N THR A 57 -1.19 -6.54 3.32
CA THR A 57 -2.59 -6.41 3.75
C THR A 57 -2.97 -7.41 4.84
N GLU A 58 -2.44 -8.63 4.78
CA GLU A 58 -2.62 -9.66 5.80
C GLU A 58 -1.85 -9.34 7.09
N LYS A 59 -0.71 -8.65 7.00
CA LYS A 59 0.07 -8.26 8.18
C LYS A 59 -0.54 -7.06 8.90
N VAL A 60 -0.92 -6.03 8.15
CA VAL A 60 -1.24 -4.71 8.73
C VAL A 60 -2.74 -4.43 8.81
N HIS A 61 -3.58 -5.21 8.12
CA HIS A 61 -5.05 -5.08 8.13
C HIS A 61 -5.53 -3.63 7.90
N PRO A 62 -5.17 -2.99 6.78
CA PRO A 62 -5.55 -1.61 6.52
C PRO A 62 -7.05 -1.53 6.19
N TYR A 63 -7.62 -0.33 6.36
CA TYR A 63 -8.97 -0.02 5.87
C TYR A 63 -9.03 -0.11 4.34
N GLY A 64 -7.97 0.36 3.66
CA GLY A 64 -7.89 0.31 2.21
C GLY A 64 -6.47 0.44 1.71
N ILE A 65 -6.32 0.39 0.39
CA ILE A 65 -5.02 0.43 -0.28
C ILE A 65 -5.04 1.55 -1.31
N ASP A 66 -3.98 2.34 -1.36
CA ASP A 66 -3.72 3.32 -2.40
C ASP A 66 -2.51 2.88 -3.23
N ILE A 67 -2.69 2.71 -4.54
CA ILE A 67 -1.69 2.17 -5.45
C ILE A 67 -1.58 3.02 -6.71
N SER A 68 -0.36 3.51 -6.99
CA SER A 68 -0.08 4.29 -8.18
C SER A 68 0.82 3.55 -9.17
N SER A 69 2.15 3.56 -8.97
CA SER A 69 3.12 3.03 -9.94
C SER A 69 3.16 1.51 -10.05
N GLY A 70 2.74 0.77 -9.01
CA GLY A 70 2.72 -0.69 -9.03
C GLY A 70 1.73 -1.32 -10.02
N ILE A 71 0.83 -0.53 -10.57
CA ILE A 71 -0.14 -0.91 -11.61
C ILE A 71 0.13 -0.21 -12.95
N GLU A 72 1.31 0.38 -13.14
CA GLU A 72 1.67 1.06 -14.38
C GLU A 72 2.58 0.21 -15.27
N THR A 73 2.45 0.38 -16.58
CA THR A 73 3.38 -0.10 -17.61
C THR A 73 3.72 1.10 -18.49
N ASP A 74 5.02 1.38 -18.66
CA ASP A 74 5.52 2.55 -19.40
C ASP A 74 4.91 3.89 -18.96
N GLY A 75 4.63 4.03 -17.65
CA GLY A 75 4.05 5.24 -17.06
C GLY A 75 2.54 5.40 -17.22
N TYR A 76 1.86 4.43 -17.84
CA TYR A 76 0.41 4.42 -18.01
C TYR A 76 -0.22 3.31 -17.18
N LYS A 77 -1.46 3.53 -16.70
CA LYS A 77 -2.21 2.50 -15.97
C LYS A 77 -2.42 1.26 -16.83
N ASP A 78 -2.02 0.12 -16.31
CA ASP A 78 -2.11 -1.18 -16.98
C ASP A 78 -3.33 -1.94 -16.43
N LEU A 79 -4.33 -2.12 -17.29
CA LEU A 79 -5.58 -2.79 -16.94
C LEU A 79 -5.36 -4.23 -16.45
N LYS A 80 -4.35 -4.94 -16.96
CA LYS A 80 -4.03 -6.30 -16.53
C LYS A 80 -3.51 -6.29 -15.09
N LYS A 81 -2.59 -5.37 -14.77
CA LYS A 81 -2.06 -5.21 -13.40
C LYS A 81 -3.14 -4.78 -12.42
N MET A 82 -4.04 -3.88 -12.83
CA MET A 82 -5.19 -3.48 -12.01
C MET A 82 -6.07 -4.68 -11.66
N LYS A 83 -6.44 -5.50 -12.66
CA LYS A 83 -7.24 -6.71 -12.44
C LYS A 83 -6.53 -7.72 -11.54
N GLU A 84 -5.23 -7.90 -11.71
CA GLU A 84 -4.40 -8.76 -10.86
C GLU A 84 -4.45 -8.31 -9.39
N ILE A 85 -4.28 -7.01 -9.13
CA ILE A 85 -4.38 -6.44 -7.78
C ILE A 85 -5.78 -6.66 -7.18
N MET A 86 -6.84 -6.40 -7.95
CA MET A 86 -8.22 -6.61 -7.49
C MET A 86 -8.49 -8.08 -7.15
N GLN A 87 -7.94 -9.02 -7.91
CA GLN A 87 -8.06 -10.46 -7.62
C GLN A 87 -7.32 -10.86 -6.35
N ILE A 88 -6.12 -10.32 -6.11
CA ILE A 88 -5.31 -10.64 -4.93
C ILE A 88 -5.95 -10.10 -3.66
N THR A 89 -6.41 -8.86 -3.70
CA THR A 89 -6.95 -8.17 -2.51
C THR A 89 -8.38 -8.57 -2.20
N GLY A 90 -9.12 -9.03 -3.21
CA GLY A 90 -10.55 -9.34 -3.12
C GLY A 90 -11.35 -8.06 -2.93
N GLY A 91 -12.46 -7.91 -3.66
CA GLY A 91 -13.44 -6.87 -3.34
C GLY A 91 -14.06 -7.19 -1.98
N ARG A 92 -13.47 -6.70 -0.89
CA ARG A 92 -14.14 -6.64 0.40
C ARG A 92 -15.20 -5.56 0.30
N HIS A 93 -16.36 -5.96 -0.19
CA HIS A 93 -17.59 -5.19 -0.05
C HIS A 93 -17.97 -5.26 1.44
N GLU A 94 -17.70 -4.18 2.16
CA GLU A 94 -18.46 -3.87 3.39
C GLU A 94 -19.94 -3.66 3.04
#